data_AF-A0A662YLM2-F1
#
_entry.id   AF-A0A662YLM2-F1
#
_cell.length_a   1.000
_cell.length_b   1.000
_cell.length_c   1.000
_cell.angle_alpha   90.00
_cell.angle_beta   90.00
_cell.angle_gamma   90.00
#
_symmetry.space_group_name_H-M   'P 1'
#
loop_
_entity.id
_entity.type
_entity.pdbx_description
1 polymer ?
#
loop_
_entity_poly.entity_id
_entity_poly.type
_entity_poly.pdbx_seq_one_letter_code
_entity_poly.pdbx_strand_id
1 'polypeptide(L)'
;MRVHCLCTRLRFKNAQSKKAQRPSHQVKKTPSLKNRIRGLERFLKRGPRFFERVKVVRKLRQAKNRVENADEEAERAKAEKAFQTYRQEMVYIYYYPKSEPYISLFPPTPHSEQNLQRQQELRAEALARFETEQPTDAFHQFCFNDGKTGDVAAASETSRPAVELLLKKPSKEMVKKQKKARSKREKAGEKPRKAPALVDQEDDSMSDAATAEGDATHEEEEAEAEEDDFFL
;
A
#
# COMPACT_ATOMS: atom_id res chain seq x y z
N MET A 1 -70.94 40.68 12.52
CA MET A 1 -69.64 40.50 11.84
C MET A 1 -68.59 40.20 12.91
N ARG A 2 -68.15 38.94 13.04
CA ARG A 2 -67.15 38.53 14.04
C ARG A 2 -65.83 38.25 13.34
N VAL A 3 -64.84 39.09 13.61
CA VAL A 3 -63.48 39.01 13.07
C VAL A 3 -62.71 37.99 13.91
N HIS A 4 -62.48 36.79 13.37
CA HIS A 4 -61.59 35.82 13.99
C HIS A 4 -60.14 36.18 13.66
N CYS A 5 -59.43 36.70 14.66
CA CYS A 5 -58.00 36.98 14.60
C CYS A 5 -57.22 35.66 14.73
N LEU A 6 -56.67 35.17 13.61
CA LEU A 6 -55.76 34.02 13.57
C LEU A 6 -54.37 34.47 14.02
N CYS A 7 -54.13 34.49 15.34
CA CYS A 7 -52.78 34.61 15.89
C CYS A 7 -51.99 33.33 15.59
N THR A 8 -51.24 33.33 14.49
CA THR A 8 -50.21 32.34 14.20
C THR A 8 -49.04 32.53 15.16
N ARG A 9 -49.04 31.72 16.22
CA ARG A 9 -47.97 31.66 17.22
C ARG A 9 -46.71 31.08 16.56
N LEU A 10 -45.87 31.96 16.03
CA LEU A 10 -44.57 31.63 15.45
C LEU A 10 -43.70 30.93 16.52
N ARG A 11 -43.64 29.59 16.48
CA ARG A 11 -42.70 28.81 17.28
C ARG A 11 -41.30 29.04 16.72
N PHE A 12 -40.57 29.98 17.30
CA PHE A 12 -39.11 30.08 17.14
C PHE A 12 -38.49 28.78 17.66
N LYS A 13 -38.18 27.85 16.75
CA LYS A 13 -37.28 26.75 17.02
C LYS A 13 -35.91 27.36 17.25
N ASN A 14 -35.43 27.30 18.49
CA ASN A 14 -34.04 27.57 18.85
C ASN A 14 -33.15 26.64 18.02
N ALA A 15 -32.73 27.11 16.85
CA ALA A 15 -31.64 26.54 16.08
C ALA A 15 -30.36 26.82 16.89
N GLN A 16 -30.04 25.92 17.81
CA GLN A 16 -28.69 25.87 18.35
C GLN A 16 -27.76 25.67 17.15
N SER A 17 -27.12 26.76 16.74
CA SER A 17 -26.02 26.74 15.80
C SER A 17 -24.93 25.87 16.42
N LYS A 18 -24.97 24.57 16.13
CA LYS A 18 -23.80 23.71 16.21
C LYS A 18 -22.82 24.34 15.23
N LYS A 19 -22.00 25.27 15.74
CA LYS A 19 -20.76 25.68 15.10
C LYS A 19 -20.06 24.36 14.79
N ALA A 20 -20.09 23.97 13.53
CA ALA A 20 -19.25 22.91 13.03
C ALA A 20 -17.83 23.38 13.35
N GLN A 21 -17.28 22.88 14.47
CA GLN A 21 -15.86 22.89 14.70
C GLN A 21 -15.30 22.14 13.50
N ARG A 22 -14.92 22.89 12.46
CA ARG A 22 -14.01 22.40 11.45
C ARG A 22 -12.88 21.74 12.22
N PRO A 23 -12.60 20.45 12.01
CA PRO A 23 -11.50 19.79 12.70
C PRO A 23 -10.28 20.66 12.45
N SER A 24 -9.78 21.28 13.53
CA SER A 24 -8.63 22.16 13.50
C SER A 24 -7.57 21.46 12.68
N HIS A 25 -7.09 22.11 11.63
CA HIS A 25 -6.05 21.64 10.72
C HIS A 25 -4.95 21.00 11.58
N GLN A 26 -4.97 19.67 11.71
CA GLN A 26 -4.01 18.99 12.57
C GLN A 26 -2.69 19.08 11.83
N VAL A 27 -1.89 20.07 12.19
CA VAL A 27 -0.51 20.22 11.72
C VAL A 27 0.16 18.90 12.08
N LYS A 28 0.35 18.04 11.07
CA LYS A 28 0.96 16.73 11.23
C LYS A 28 2.35 17.00 11.82
N LYS A 29 2.54 16.64 13.09
CA LYS A 29 3.83 16.79 13.75
C LYS A 29 4.87 16.08 12.90
N THR A 30 5.86 16.82 12.41
CA THR A 30 6.96 16.23 11.67
C THR A 30 7.62 15.19 12.58
N PRO A 31 7.85 13.97 12.10
CA PRO A 31 8.50 12.95 12.91
C PRO A 31 9.88 13.46 13.31
N SER A 32 10.27 13.22 14.58
CA SER A 32 11.60 13.55 15.10
C SER A 32 12.68 13.04 14.15
N LEU A 33 13.79 13.78 14.04
CA LEU A 33 14.95 13.40 13.22
C LEU A 33 15.41 11.96 13.51
N LYS A 34 15.37 11.54 14.78
CA LYS A 34 15.69 10.16 15.20
C LYS A 34 14.79 9.10 14.53
N ASN A 35 13.50 9.40 14.35
CA ASN A 35 12.57 8.52 13.67
C ASN A 35 12.81 8.49 12.15
N ARG A 36 13.21 9.61 11.56
CA ARG A 36 13.58 9.69 10.13
C ARG A 36 14.82 8.84 9.85
N ILE A 37 15.89 9.00 10.64
CA ILE A 37 17.13 8.21 10.53
C ILE A 37 16.82 6.71 10.66
N ARG A 38 16.09 6.31 11.71
CA ARG A 38 15.70 4.91 11.89
C ARG A 38 14.81 4.38 10.76
N GLY A 39 14.02 5.24 10.12
CA GLY A 39 13.23 4.90 8.94
C GLY A 39 14.12 4.61 7.72
N LEU A 40 15.12 5.47 7.48
CA LEU A 40 16.10 5.31 6.40
C LEU A 40 16.96 4.06 6.60
N GLU A 41 17.42 3.78 7.82
CA GLU A 41 18.18 2.56 8.13
C GLU A 41 17.37 1.29 7.81
N ARG A 42 16.09 1.26 8.19
CA ARG A 42 15.21 0.12 7.86
C ARG A 42 14.96 0.02 6.36
N PHE A 43 14.87 1.15 5.66
CA PHE A 43 14.68 1.20 4.22
C PHE A 43 15.90 0.63 3.49
N LEU A 44 17.10 1.11 3.81
CA LEU A 44 18.36 0.66 3.21
C LEU A 44 18.62 -0.83 3.52
N LYS A 45 18.24 -1.32 4.70
CA LYS A 45 18.39 -2.73 5.08
C LYS A 45 17.51 -3.70 4.27
N ARG A 46 16.39 -3.25 3.70
CA ARG A 46 15.45 -4.13 2.98
C ARG A 46 15.95 -4.56 1.59
N GLY A 47 16.87 -3.80 0.99
CA GLY A 47 17.51 -4.11 -0.29
C GLY A 47 16.57 -4.05 -1.51
N PRO A 48 17.12 -4.05 -2.74
CA PRO A 48 16.34 -3.90 -3.98
C PRO A 48 15.26 -4.98 -4.17
N ARG A 49 15.58 -6.24 -3.86
CA ARG A 49 14.67 -7.40 -3.98
C ARG A 49 13.36 -7.21 -3.22
N PHE A 50 13.39 -6.57 -2.05
CA PHE A 50 12.18 -6.30 -1.28
C PHE A 50 11.28 -5.27 -1.97
N PHE A 51 11.85 -4.19 -2.48
CA PHE A 51 11.06 -3.14 -3.14
C PHE A 51 10.41 -3.64 -4.41
N GLU A 52 11.13 -4.46 -5.18
CA GLU A 52 10.59 -5.07 -6.38
C GLU A 52 9.48 -6.06 -6.07
N ARG A 53 9.63 -6.90 -5.04
CA ARG A 53 8.53 -7.74 -4.56
C ARG A 53 7.29 -6.91 -4.27
N VAL A 54 7.41 -5.85 -3.46
CA VAL A 54 6.28 -4.98 -3.12
C VAL A 54 5.66 -4.35 -4.37
N LYS A 55 6.49 -3.91 -5.32
CA LYS A 55 6.05 -3.33 -6.60
C LYS A 55 5.26 -4.34 -7.43
N VAL A 56 5.78 -5.56 -7.62
CA VAL A 56 5.13 -6.61 -8.40
C VAL A 56 3.87 -7.12 -7.70
N VAL A 57 3.86 -7.27 -6.36
CA VAL A 57 2.63 -7.60 -5.61
C VAL A 57 1.54 -6.54 -5.83
N ARG A 58 1.89 -5.26 -5.84
CA ARG A 58 0.92 -4.18 -6.12
C ARG A 58 0.37 -4.30 -7.55
N LYS A 59 1.24 -4.50 -8.54
CA LYS A 59 0.84 -4.70 -9.94
C LYS A 59 -0.03 -5.93 -10.14
N LEU A 60 0.28 -7.05 -9.47
CA LEU A 60 -0.55 -8.27 -9.47
C LEU A 60 -1.96 -8.00 -8.93
N ARG A 61 -2.08 -7.25 -7.82
CA ARG A 61 -3.39 -6.87 -7.27
C ARG A 61 -4.17 -5.96 -8.22
N GLN A 62 -3.50 -4.99 -8.83
CA GLN A 62 -4.11 -4.09 -9.80
C GLN A 62 -4.59 -4.85 -11.05
N ALA A 63 -3.75 -5.69 -11.65
CA ALA A 63 -4.09 -6.49 -12.82
C ALA A 63 -5.24 -7.46 -12.52
N LYS A 64 -5.22 -8.12 -11.35
CA LYS A 64 -6.32 -8.97 -10.90
C LYS A 64 -7.63 -8.19 -10.80
N ASN A 65 -7.61 -7.02 -10.16
CA ASN A 65 -8.79 -6.16 -10.06
C ASN A 65 -9.28 -5.70 -11.45
N ARG A 66 -8.38 -5.43 -12.40
CA ARG A 66 -8.76 -5.07 -13.78
C ARG A 66 -9.43 -6.23 -14.50
N VAL A 67 -8.92 -7.46 -14.37
CA VAL A 67 -9.56 -8.67 -14.93
C VAL A 67 -10.97 -8.87 -14.37
N GLU A 68 -11.17 -8.65 -13.06
CA GLU A 68 -12.47 -8.81 -12.39
C GLU A 68 -13.49 -7.73 -12.76
N ASN A 69 -13.05 -6.51 -13.07
CA ASN A 69 -13.94 -5.37 -13.36
C ASN A 69 -14.06 -5.04 -14.86
N ALA A 70 -13.31 -5.68 -15.76
CA ALA A 70 -13.39 -5.43 -17.19
C ALA A 70 -14.62 -6.11 -17.81
N ASP A 71 -15.49 -5.31 -18.42
CA ASP A 71 -16.66 -5.78 -19.17
C ASP A 71 -16.27 -6.25 -20.58
N GLU A 72 -15.27 -5.61 -21.19
CA GLU A 72 -14.80 -5.93 -22.53
C GLU A 72 -13.76 -7.06 -22.52
N GLU A 73 -13.95 -8.05 -23.41
CA GLU A 73 -13.07 -9.22 -23.52
C GLU A 73 -11.64 -8.84 -23.96
N ALA A 74 -11.50 -7.84 -24.84
CA ALA A 74 -10.20 -7.36 -25.29
C ALA A 74 -9.37 -6.76 -24.15
N GLU A 75 -10.00 -5.98 -23.27
CA GLU A 75 -9.35 -5.41 -22.08
C GLU A 75 -9.03 -6.49 -21.04
N ARG A 76 -9.94 -7.44 -20.85
CA ARG A 76 -9.73 -8.59 -19.97
C ARG A 76 -8.50 -9.41 -20.40
N ALA A 77 -8.38 -9.70 -21.69
CA ALA A 77 -7.23 -10.44 -22.23
C ALA A 77 -5.90 -9.67 -22.05
N LYS A 78 -5.91 -8.34 -22.23
CA LYS A 78 -4.73 -7.50 -21.95
C LYS A 78 -4.35 -7.55 -20.46
N ALA A 79 -5.33 -7.41 -19.57
CA ALA A 79 -5.12 -7.45 -18.13
C ALA A 79 -4.65 -8.84 -17.66
N GLU A 80 -5.14 -9.92 -18.28
CA GLU A 80 -4.71 -11.28 -17.99
C GLU A 80 -3.27 -11.54 -18.44
N LYS A 81 -2.90 -11.09 -19.65
CA LYS A 81 -1.50 -11.15 -20.11
C LYS A 81 -0.57 -10.42 -19.14
N ALA A 82 -0.94 -9.20 -18.73
CA ALA A 82 -0.19 -8.45 -17.73
C ALA A 82 -0.10 -9.20 -16.39
N PHE A 83 -1.20 -9.80 -15.93
CA PHE A 83 -1.22 -10.62 -14.71
C PHE A 83 -0.27 -11.81 -14.80
N GLN A 84 -0.23 -12.51 -15.95
CA GLN A 84 0.69 -13.62 -16.19
C GLN A 84 2.15 -13.14 -16.20
N THR A 85 2.46 -12.02 -16.87
CA THR A 85 3.80 -11.42 -16.85
C THR A 85 4.25 -11.10 -15.43
N TYR A 86 3.42 -10.43 -14.62
CA TYR A 86 3.76 -10.11 -13.24
C TYR A 86 3.88 -11.35 -12.34
N ARG A 87 3.18 -12.44 -12.68
CA ARG A 87 3.34 -13.72 -11.99
C ARG A 87 4.72 -14.32 -12.27
N GLN A 88 5.20 -14.29 -13.51
CA GLN A 88 6.55 -14.74 -13.88
C GLN A 88 7.62 -13.89 -13.19
N GLU A 89 7.45 -12.56 -13.15
CA GLU A 89 8.32 -11.65 -12.41
C GLU A 89 8.38 -12.00 -10.90
N MET A 90 7.23 -12.34 -10.31
CA MET A 90 7.17 -12.76 -8.90
C MET A 90 7.91 -14.10 -8.66
N VAL A 91 7.78 -15.04 -9.59
CA VAL A 91 8.50 -16.33 -9.55
C VAL A 91 10.01 -16.10 -9.62
N TYR A 92 10.47 -15.21 -10.49
CA TYR A 92 11.88 -14.79 -10.54
C TYR A 92 12.37 -14.23 -9.20
N ILE A 93 11.61 -13.32 -8.59
CA ILE A 93 11.96 -12.74 -7.28
C ILE A 93 12.00 -13.82 -6.19
N TYR A 94 11.13 -14.82 -6.23
CA TYR A 94 11.07 -15.89 -5.23
C TYR A 94 12.26 -16.86 -5.34
N TYR A 95 12.56 -17.35 -6.54
CA TYR A 95 13.62 -18.33 -6.78
C TYR A 95 15.02 -17.74 -6.99
N TYR A 96 15.14 -16.41 -6.97
CA TYR A 96 16.44 -15.77 -7.16
C TYR A 96 17.50 -16.33 -6.17
N PRO A 97 18.64 -16.83 -6.68
CA PRO A 97 19.67 -17.44 -5.86
C PRO A 97 20.22 -16.42 -4.85
N LYS A 98 20.26 -16.81 -3.57
CA LYS A 98 20.72 -15.91 -2.50
C LYS A 98 22.24 -15.70 -2.50
N SER A 99 22.98 -16.53 -3.23
CA SER A 99 24.44 -16.47 -3.38
C SER A 99 24.90 -15.41 -4.39
N GLU A 100 24.03 -15.01 -5.31
CA GLU A 100 24.36 -14.03 -6.36
C GLU A 100 23.80 -12.63 -6.01
N PRO A 101 24.46 -11.55 -6.43
CA PRO A 101 23.91 -10.20 -6.28
C PRO A 101 22.64 -10.07 -7.11
N TYR A 102 21.59 -9.49 -6.55
CA TYR A 102 20.28 -9.42 -7.21
C TYR A 102 20.28 -8.52 -8.46
N ILE A 103 19.88 -9.06 -9.61
CA ILE A 103 19.69 -8.30 -10.85
C ILE A 103 18.26 -7.73 -10.87
N SER A 104 18.16 -6.40 -10.75
CA SER A 104 16.90 -5.68 -10.69
C SER A 104 16.01 -5.90 -11.92
N LEU A 105 14.70 -6.10 -11.74
CA LEU A 105 13.72 -6.14 -12.84
C LEU A 105 13.36 -4.73 -13.34
N PHE A 106 13.49 -3.71 -12.48
CA PHE A 106 13.10 -2.34 -12.76
C PHE A 106 14.24 -1.37 -12.45
N PRO A 107 15.39 -1.50 -13.14
CA PRO A 107 16.51 -0.62 -12.87
C PRO A 107 16.19 0.80 -13.36
N PRO A 108 16.71 1.85 -12.71
CA PRO A 108 16.56 3.22 -13.19
C PRO A 108 17.34 3.46 -14.48
N THR A 109 18.44 2.73 -14.66
CA THR A 109 19.29 2.73 -15.85
C THR A 109 19.22 1.37 -16.54
N PRO A 110 19.23 1.27 -17.87
CA PRO A 110 19.23 -0.02 -18.55
C PRO A 110 20.42 -0.89 -18.11
N HIS A 111 20.20 -2.20 -18.04
CA HIS A 111 21.25 -3.16 -17.69
C HIS A 111 22.25 -3.34 -18.84
N SER A 112 23.49 -3.71 -18.51
CA SER A 112 24.43 -4.22 -19.51
C SER A 112 23.90 -5.49 -20.17
N GLU A 113 24.31 -5.74 -21.42
CA GLU A 113 23.87 -6.91 -22.20
C GLU A 113 24.12 -8.24 -21.47
N GLN A 114 25.25 -8.35 -20.78
CA GLN A 114 25.58 -9.54 -19.98
C GLN A 114 24.58 -9.77 -18.83
N ASN A 115 24.17 -8.69 -18.13
CA ASN A 115 23.18 -8.79 -17.07
C ASN A 115 21.78 -9.11 -17.61
N LEU A 116 21.44 -8.64 -18.82
CA LEU A 116 20.18 -9.00 -19.48
C LEU A 116 20.13 -10.49 -19.83
N GLN A 117 21.20 -11.03 -20.42
CA GLN A 117 21.29 -12.47 -20.72
C GLN A 117 21.19 -13.29 -19.44
N ARG A 118 21.98 -12.93 -18.42
CA ARG A 118 21.93 -13.62 -17.11
C ARG A 118 20.56 -13.53 -16.46
N GLN A 119 19.88 -12.39 -16.58
CA GLN A 119 18.53 -12.22 -16.07
C GLN A 119 17.54 -13.14 -16.80
N GLN A 120 17.64 -13.28 -18.13
CA GLN A 120 16.79 -14.17 -18.91
C GLN A 120 17.01 -15.64 -18.53
N GLU A 121 18.26 -16.08 -18.37
CA GLU A 121 18.61 -17.42 -17.89
C GLU A 121 17.98 -17.70 -16.52
N LEU A 122 18.18 -16.79 -15.57
CA LEU A 122 17.65 -16.93 -14.21
C LEU A 122 16.10 -16.91 -14.18
N ARG A 123 15.45 -16.18 -15.09
CA ARG A 123 13.99 -16.24 -15.25
C ARG A 123 13.53 -17.59 -15.76
N ALA A 124 14.18 -18.13 -16.79
CA ALA A 124 13.87 -19.45 -17.33
C ALA A 124 14.10 -20.55 -16.28
N GLU A 125 15.21 -20.48 -15.53
CA GLU A 125 15.50 -21.41 -14.45
C GLU A 125 14.47 -21.32 -13.32
N ALA A 126 14.07 -20.11 -12.91
CA ALA A 126 13.06 -19.90 -11.89
C ALA A 126 11.69 -20.49 -12.30
N LEU A 127 11.31 -20.36 -13.58
CA LEU A 127 10.09 -20.97 -14.11
C LEU A 127 10.18 -22.50 -14.12
N ALA A 128 11.31 -23.06 -14.59
CA ALA A 128 11.53 -24.50 -14.55
C ALA A 128 11.45 -25.07 -13.12
N ARG A 129 12.06 -24.38 -12.13
CA ARG A 129 11.98 -24.77 -10.71
C ARG A 129 10.57 -24.64 -10.13
N PHE A 130 9.82 -23.62 -10.52
CA PHE A 130 8.44 -23.47 -10.09
C PHE A 130 7.55 -24.58 -10.64
N GLU A 131 7.77 -24.98 -11.88
CA GLU A 131 7.04 -26.07 -12.53
C GLU A 131 7.33 -27.42 -11.89
N THR A 132 8.56 -27.68 -11.44
CA THR A 132 8.93 -28.93 -10.77
C THR A 132 8.46 -29.01 -9.31
N GLU A 133 8.60 -27.93 -8.54
CA GLU A 133 8.30 -27.95 -7.10
C GLU A 133 6.83 -27.65 -6.78
N GLN A 134 6.13 -26.88 -7.64
CA GLN A 134 4.77 -26.37 -7.43
C GLN A 134 4.46 -25.94 -5.98
N PRO A 135 5.30 -25.13 -5.31
CA PRO A 135 5.09 -24.80 -3.90
C PRO A 135 4.07 -23.66 -3.79
N THR A 136 2.82 -23.94 -4.14
CA THR A 136 1.73 -22.96 -4.21
C THR A 136 1.53 -22.26 -2.87
N ASP A 137 1.49 -22.99 -1.76
CA ASP A 137 1.23 -22.41 -0.44
C ASP A 137 2.40 -21.52 0.06
N ALA A 138 3.64 -21.99 -0.05
CA ALA A 138 4.82 -21.19 0.29
C ALA A 138 4.97 -19.95 -0.60
N PHE A 139 4.65 -20.08 -1.89
CA PHE A 139 4.64 -18.97 -2.83
C PHE A 139 3.54 -17.95 -2.51
N HIS A 140 2.33 -18.39 -2.17
CA HIS A 140 1.24 -17.52 -1.73
C HIS A 140 1.59 -16.80 -0.43
N GLN A 141 2.18 -17.52 0.54
CA GLN A 141 2.68 -16.92 1.77
C GLN A 141 3.75 -15.87 1.46
N PHE A 142 4.67 -16.14 0.53
CA PHE A 142 5.64 -15.16 0.08
C PHE A 142 4.99 -13.96 -0.65
N CYS A 143 3.91 -14.14 -1.39
CA CYS A 143 3.24 -13.02 -2.07
C CYS A 143 2.48 -12.09 -1.11
N PHE A 144 1.93 -12.62 -0.01
CA PHE A 144 0.96 -11.87 0.81
C PHE A 144 1.36 -11.65 2.28
N ASN A 145 2.37 -12.35 2.82
CA ASN A 145 2.82 -12.17 4.21
C ASN A 145 4.06 -11.25 4.32
N ASP A 146 3.87 -9.96 4.09
CA ASP A 146 4.94 -8.94 4.22
C ASP A 146 5.22 -8.45 5.66
N GLY A 147 4.66 -9.09 6.69
CA GLY A 147 4.94 -8.67 8.07
C GLY A 147 4.17 -9.36 9.20
N LYS A 148 3.50 -10.48 8.93
CA LYS A 148 2.74 -11.24 9.96
C LYS A 148 3.49 -12.44 10.54
N THR A 149 4.77 -12.61 10.23
CA THR A 149 5.58 -13.72 10.78
C THR A 149 6.04 -13.48 12.24
N GLY A 150 5.53 -12.44 12.90
CA GLY A 150 5.83 -12.17 14.32
C GLY A 150 5.12 -13.08 15.32
N ASP A 151 3.91 -13.58 15.05
CA ASP A 151 3.09 -14.29 16.07
C ASP A 151 2.05 -15.26 15.47
N VAL A 152 2.33 -15.88 14.31
CA VAL A 152 1.42 -16.91 13.74
C VAL A 152 2.17 -18.21 13.49
N ALA A 153 2.95 -18.64 14.47
CA ALA A 153 3.42 -20.01 14.58
C ALA A 153 2.45 -20.83 15.44
N ALA A 154 1.15 -20.88 15.06
CA ALA A 154 0.15 -21.83 15.57
C ALA A 154 -1.24 -21.52 14.99
N ALA A 155 -1.51 -21.85 13.72
CA ALA A 155 -2.84 -22.24 13.21
C ALA A 155 -2.86 -22.24 11.67
N SER A 156 -2.22 -23.22 11.03
CA SER A 156 -2.71 -23.71 9.74
C SER A 156 -2.37 -25.18 9.53
N GLU A 157 -2.64 -26.01 10.54
CA GLU A 157 -3.09 -27.37 10.27
C GLU A 157 -4.59 -27.27 9.95
N THR A 158 -4.93 -27.34 8.67
CA THR A 158 -6.07 -28.12 8.14
C THR A 158 -6.24 -27.79 6.66
N SER A 159 -5.60 -28.61 5.82
CA SER A 159 -6.18 -28.97 4.54
C SER A 159 -7.56 -29.58 4.83
N ARG A 160 -8.63 -28.84 4.55
CA ARG A 160 -9.95 -29.42 4.34
C ARG A 160 -10.28 -29.31 2.86
N PRO A 161 -10.52 -30.43 2.16
CA PRO A 161 -10.88 -30.40 0.75
C PRO A 161 -12.19 -29.63 0.56
N ALA A 162 -12.23 -28.80 -0.48
CA ALA A 162 -13.31 -27.85 -0.80
C ALA A 162 -14.70 -28.46 -1.09
N VAL A 163 -14.89 -29.75 -0.87
CA VAL A 163 -16.14 -30.48 -1.19
C VAL A 163 -17.10 -30.52 0.00
N GLU A 164 -16.66 -30.35 1.25
CA GLU A 164 -17.56 -30.47 2.41
C GLU A 164 -18.28 -29.17 2.84
N LEU A 165 -17.93 -28.03 2.21
CA LEU A 165 -18.47 -26.70 2.56
C LEU A 165 -19.76 -26.33 1.80
N LEU A 166 -20.18 -27.14 0.82
CA LEU A 166 -21.37 -26.87 0.00
C LEU A 166 -22.67 -27.55 0.49
N LEU A 167 -22.65 -28.33 1.57
CA LEU A 167 -23.83 -29.08 2.03
C LEU A 167 -24.35 -28.74 3.44
N LYS A 168 -23.76 -27.79 4.17
CA LYS A 168 -24.30 -27.35 5.47
C LYS A 168 -25.02 -26.01 5.34
N LYS A 169 -26.33 -26.11 5.09
CA LYS A 169 -27.29 -24.99 5.18
C LYS A 169 -27.18 -24.36 6.59
N PRO A 170 -26.88 -23.05 6.72
CA PRO A 170 -26.85 -22.41 8.03
C PRO A 170 -28.28 -22.23 8.57
N SER A 171 -28.53 -22.73 9.78
CA SER A 171 -29.79 -22.55 10.51
C SER A 171 -29.95 -21.10 10.99
N LYS A 172 -31.18 -20.60 10.95
CA LYS A 172 -31.61 -19.20 11.13
C LYS A 172 -31.43 -18.60 12.55
N GLU A 173 -30.73 -19.25 13.48
CA GLU A 173 -30.83 -18.92 14.91
C GLU A 173 -29.69 -18.04 15.49
N MET A 174 -28.57 -17.86 14.80
CA MET A 174 -27.38 -17.20 15.41
C MET A 174 -27.21 -15.69 15.13
N VAL A 175 -28.19 -15.01 14.54
CA VAL A 175 -28.05 -13.58 14.14
C VAL A 175 -28.33 -12.57 15.28
N LYS A 176 -28.74 -13.00 16.49
CA LYS A 176 -29.21 -12.04 17.52
C LYS A 176 -28.24 -11.71 18.67
N LYS A 177 -27.02 -12.26 18.73
CA LYS A 177 -26.16 -12.15 19.94
C LYS A 177 -24.92 -11.25 19.85
N GLN A 178 -24.60 -10.62 18.72
CA GLN A 178 -23.36 -9.81 18.60
C GLN A 178 -23.52 -8.28 18.74
N LYS A 179 -24.73 -7.75 19.01
CA LYS A 179 -24.95 -6.29 19.06
C LYS A 179 -24.78 -5.62 20.45
N LYS A 180 -24.24 -6.31 21.46
CA LYS A 180 -24.27 -5.81 22.87
C LYS A 180 -22.93 -5.74 23.63
N ALA A 181 -21.79 -5.65 22.94
CA ALA A 181 -20.47 -5.67 23.61
C ALA A 181 -19.55 -4.45 23.36
N ARG A 182 -20.02 -3.33 22.78
CA ARG A 182 -19.13 -2.22 22.41
C ARG A 182 -19.58 -0.81 22.81
N SER A 183 -20.24 -0.62 23.96
CA SER A 183 -20.62 0.73 24.45
C SER A 183 -20.17 1.09 25.87
N LYS A 184 -19.12 0.45 26.43
CA LYS A 184 -18.74 0.70 27.83
C LYS A 184 -17.23 0.88 28.08
N ARG A 185 -16.52 1.59 27.21
CA ARG A 185 -15.11 1.97 27.47
C ARG A 185 -14.75 3.37 26.97
N GLU A 186 -15.58 4.36 27.29
CA GLU A 186 -15.19 5.78 27.25
C GLU A 186 -15.79 6.52 28.45
N LYS A 187 -15.23 6.29 29.65
CA LYS A 187 -15.41 7.18 30.80
C LYS A 187 -14.36 6.92 31.88
N ALA A 188 -13.17 7.45 31.70
CA ALA A 188 -12.25 7.79 32.80
C ALA A 188 -11.22 8.78 32.25
N GLY A 189 -11.38 10.05 32.64
CA GLY A 189 -10.35 11.08 32.46
C GLY A 189 -9.67 11.37 33.80
N GLU A 190 -8.42 11.83 33.74
CA GLU A 190 -7.63 12.60 34.72
C GLU A 190 -6.18 12.55 34.20
N LYS A 191 -5.30 13.56 34.18
CA LYS A 191 -5.25 15.01 34.43
C LYS A 191 -3.89 15.47 33.82
N PRO A 192 -3.70 16.76 33.47
CA PRO A 192 -2.45 17.27 32.92
C PRO A 192 -1.47 17.69 34.03
N ARG A 193 -0.16 17.55 33.79
CA ARG A 193 0.88 18.27 34.54
C ARG A 193 1.74 19.11 33.59
N LYS A 194 1.78 20.40 33.92
CA LYS A 194 2.63 21.48 33.42
C LYS A 194 3.95 21.46 34.22
N ALA A 195 5.10 21.68 33.57
CA ALA A 195 6.30 22.33 34.13
C ALA A 195 7.28 22.64 32.97
N PRO A 196 8.31 23.51 33.14
CA PRO A 196 8.44 24.74 32.35
C PRO A 196 9.72 24.82 31.49
N ALA A 197 9.80 25.94 30.77
CA ALA A 197 10.76 26.38 29.76
C ALA A 197 12.23 26.54 30.21
N LEU A 198 13.14 26.42 29.24
CA LEU A 198 14.53 26.95 29.14
C LEU A 198 15.06 26.43 27.78
N VAL A 199 15.71 27.11 26.83
CA VAL A 199 16.52 28.34 26.74
C VAL A 199 16.53 28.77 25.25
N ASP A 200 16.50 30.08 24.99
CA ASP A 200 16.87 30.75 23.73
C ASP A 200 18.33 30.50 23.35
N GLN A 201 18.62 30.24 22.07
CA GLN A 201 19.83 30.81 21.48
C GLN A 201 19.71 30.95 19.97
N GLU A 202 19.82 32.21 19.57
CA GLU A 202 19.97 32.75 18.24
C GLU A 202 21.39 32.43 17.69
N ASP A 203 21.57 32.77 16.42
CA ASP A 203 22.82 33.04 15.69
C ASP A 203 23.43 32.02 14.69
N ASP A 204 23.79 32.65 13.57
CA ASP A 204 24.73 32.33 12.50
C ASP A 204 24.34 31.32 11.41
N SER A 205 23.98 31.76 10.19
CA SER A 205 24.83 32.41 9.17
C SER A 205 25.74 31.41 8.44
N MET A 206 25.47 31.19 7.13
CA MET A 206 26.36 30.69 6.07
C MET A 206 25.48 30.46 4.82
N SER A 207 25.37 31.40 3.89
CA SER A 207 26.33 31.85 2.86
C SER A 207 25.99 31.24 1.50
N ASP A 208 25.53 32.13 0.62
CA ASP A 208 25.51 32.02 -0.83
C ASP A 208 26.84 31.52 -1.38
N ALA A 209 26.78 30.49 -2.24
CA ALA A 209 27.87 30.13 -3.13
C ALA A 209 27.30 29.62 -4.45
N ALA A 210 27.22 30.54 -5.39
CA ALA A 210 27.10 30.28 -6.82
C ALA A 210 28.32 29.52 -7.33
N THR A 211 28.14 28.54 -8.23
CA THR A 211 29.08 28.32 -9.34
C THR A 211 28.45 27.51 -10.49
N ALA A 212 28.54 28.10 -11.70
CA ALA A 212 28.69 27.54 -13.06
C ALA A 212 27.72 26.44 -13.54
N GLU A 213 26.92 26.67 -14.58
CA GLU A 213 27.27 26.84 -16.02
C GLU A 213 27.94 25.62 -16.67
N GLY A 214 27.29 25.17 -17.75
CA GLY A 214 27.63 24.04 -18.62
C GLY A 214 26.40 23.16 -18.79
N ASP A 215 25.93 22.78 -19.96
CA ASP A 215 26.35 22.98 -21.34
C ASP A 215 25.12 22.59 -22.19
N ALA A 216 24.86 23.30 -23.28
CA ALA A 216 23.64 23.18 -24.07
C ALA A 216 23.96 22.50 -25.39
N THR A 217 23.74 21.19 -25.46
CA THR A 217 23.59 20.42 -26.70
C THR A 217 22.95 19.08 -26.40
N HIS A 218 21.68 18.88 -26.76
CA HIS A 218 21.29 17.65 -27.47
C HIS A 218 19.99 17.83 -28.24
N GLU A 219 20.04 17.27 -29.43
CA GLU A 219 19.19 17.30 -30.59
C GLU A 219 17.74 16.84 -30.39
N GLU A 220 16.91 17.30 -31.32
CA GLU A 220 15.52 16.94 -31.58
C GLU A 220 15.34 15.41 -31.69
N GLU A 221 14.40 14.86 -30.94
CA GLU A 221 13.81 13.55 -31.26
C GLU A 221 12.33 13.54 -30.88
N GLU A 222 11.56 12.87 -31.73
CA GLU A 222 10.11 12.98 -31.92
C GLU A 222 9.26 12.72 -30.67
N ALA A 223 8.25 13.57 -30.50
CA ALA A 223 7.20 13.40 -29.50
C ALA A 223 6.19 12.32 -29.95
N GLU A 224 6.39 11.07 -29.52
CA GLU A 224 5.24 10.19 -29.23
C GLU A 224 4.79 10.45 -27.79
N ALA A 225 3.68 11.18 -27.67
CA ALA A 225 2.98 11.39 -26.42
C ALA A 225 2.27 10.09 -26.02
N GLU A 226 2.96 9.19 -25.32
CA GLU A 226 2.29 8.21 -24.47
C GLU A 226 1.86 8.92 -23.19
N GLU A 227 0.54 9.14 -23.07
CA GLU A 227 -0.12 9.71 -21.90
C GLU A 227 0.06 8.76 -20.70
N ASP A 228 1.18 8.92 -20.00
CA ASP A 228 1.52 8.20 -18.79
C ASP A 228 0.70 8.74 -17.61
N ASP A 229 -0.47 8.14 -17.43
CA ASP A 229 -1.43 8.37 -16.36
C ASP A 229 -0.90 7.83 -15.01
N PHE A 230 0.23 8.40 -14.58
CA PHE A 230 1.06 7.90 -13.48
C PHE A 230 0.58 8.32 -12.08
N PHE A 231 -0.48 9.13 -11.96
CA PHE A 231 -0.92 9.72 -10.68
C PHE A 231 -2.43 9.71 -10.38
N LEU A 232 -3.22 8.82 -11.00
CA LEU A 232 -4.64 8.63 -10.64
C LEU A 232 -4.91 7.35 -9.82
#